data_AF-A0AAQ3QNY4-F1
#
_entry.id   AF-A0AAQ3QNY4-F1
#
_cell.length_a   1.000
_cell.length_b   1.000
_cell.length_c   1.000
_cell.angle_alpha   90.00
_cell.angle_beta   90.00
_cell.angle_gamma   90.00
#
_symmetry.space_group_name_H-M   'P 1'
#
loop_
_entity.id
_entity.type
_entity.pdbx_description
1 polymer ?
#
loop_
_entity_poly.entity_id
_entity_poly.type
_entity_poly.pdbx_seq_one_letter_code
_entity_poly.pdbx_strand_id
1 'polypeptide(L)'
;MAHFLHHGHQQGSNSGGRPGHRTVRIYTKADPEYSLSIRNGHVILAPNNPNDPYQHWYKDFRYSTEEGFPSFALVNHVIGEAIKHSIGAGHPVLLVPYSPDYLDESVLWAESNDAGKGYRCIRMVNGIRLNFDALHGD
;
A
#
# COMPACT_ATOMS: atom_id res chain seq x y z
N MET A 1 -4.00 -11.96 13.72
CA MET A 1 -4.39 -10.82 12.85
C MET A 1 -3.11 -10.12 12.42
N ALA A 2 -2.74 -10.24 11.15
CA ALA A 2 -1.47 -9.73 10.64
C ALA A 2 -1.68 -8.34 10.06
N HIS A 3 -1.53 -7.32 10.90
CA HIS A 3 -1.64 -5.92 10.52
C HIS A 3 -0.46 -5.52 9.62
N PHE A 4 -0.72 -5.07 8.38
CA PHE A 4 0.28 -4.31 7.63
C PHE A 4 0.35 -2.89 8.17
N LEU A 5 1.57 -2.37 8.31
CA LEU A 5 1.82 -1.05 8.88
C LEU A 5 2.85 -0.25 8.11
N HIS A 6 2.85 1.01 8.47
CA HIS A 6 3.71 2.03 7.94
C HIS A 6 4.59 2.55 9.08
N HIS A 7 5.89 2.68 8.81
CA HIS A 7 6.75 3.65 9.48
C HIS A 7 7.45 4.43 8.39
N GLY A 8 7.17 5.73 8.36
CA GLY A 8 7.81 6.66 7.45
C GLY A 8 9.25 6.87 7.86
N HIS A 9 10.16 6.01 7.38
CA HIS A 9 11.57 6.31 7.41
C HIS A 9 11.92 7.11 6.15
N GLN A 10 12.18 8.40 6.34
CA GLN A 10 12.68 9.30 5.30
C GLN A 10 14.09 8.85 4.91
N GLN A 11 14.24 8.10 3.82
CA GLN A 11 15.51 7.99 3.13
C GLN A 11 15.37 8.63 1.75
N GLY A 12 15.98 9.80 1.61
CA GLY A 12 16.12 10.47 0.33
C GLY A 12 17.19 9.75 -0.50
N SER A 13 16.75 9.02 -1.52
CA SER A 13 17.63 8.52 -2.57
C SER A 13 17.06 8.95 -3.92
N ASN A 14 17.81 9.84 -4.56
CA ASN A 14 17.52 10.47 -5.83
C ASN A 14 17.87 9.51 -6.97
N SER A 15 16.90 8.77 -7.51
CA SER A 15 17.10 7.95 -8.71
C SER A 15 15.85 7.82 -9.59
N GLY A 16 15.84 8.54 -10.71
CA GLY A 16 15.33 8.06 -12.00
C GLY A 16 13.82 7.97 -12.26
N GLY A 17 12.94 8.22 -11.29
CA GLY A 17 11.48 8.15 -11.47
C GLY A 17 10.80 9.47 -11.80
N ARG A 18 9.61 9.42 -12.42
CA ARG A 18 8.73 10.57 -12.70
C ARG A 18 8.76 11.62 -11.57
N PRO A 19 8.85 12.93 -11.90
CA PRO A 19 9.06 13.97 -10.90
C PRO A 19 7.94 14.00 -9.86
N GLY A 20 8.30 13.95 -8.57
CA GLY A 20 7.51 14.53 -7.48
C GLY A 20 7.03 13.59 -6.37
N HIS A 21 6.89 12.29 -6.61
CA HIS A 21 6.32 11.39 -5.60
C HIS A 21 7.44 10.77 -4.74
N ARG A 22 7.61 11.28 -3.52
CA ARG A 22 8.45 10.63 -2.49
C ARG A 22 7.90 9.23 -2.24
N THR A 23 8.75 8.22 -2.45
CA THR A 23 8.35 6.84 -2.22
C THR A 23 8.36 6.50 -0.74
N VAL A 24 7.56 5.51 -0.37
CA VAL A 24 7.39 4.98 0.96
C VAL A 24 7.59 3.47 0.93
N ARG A 25 8.05 2.95 2.06
CA ARG A 25 8.07 1.51 2.34
C ARG A 25 6.79 1.12 3.06
N ILE A 26 6.20 0.00 2.64
CA ILE A 26 5.08 -0.65 3.33
C ILE A 26 5.60 -1.98 3.88
N TYR A 27 5.32 -2.29 5.13
CA TYR A 27 5.84 -3.51 5.79
C TYR A 27 4.83 -4.05 6.82
N THR A 28 5.11 -5.18 7.47
CA THR A 28 4.19 -5.79 8.45
C THR A 28 4.74 -5.75 9.89
N LYS A 29 3.86 -5.90 10.89
CA LYS A 29 4.17 -5.70 12.31
C LYS A 29 4.71 -6.96 12.88
N ALA A 30 4.15 -8.05 12.34
CA ALA A 30 4.59 -9.39 12.60
C ALA A 30 6.09 -9.50 12.29
N ASP A 31 6.52 -8.89 11.19
CA ASP A 31 7.93 -8.90 10.79
C ASP A 31 8.33 -7.64 9.99
N PRO A 32 9.01 -6.67 10.64
CA PRO A 32 9.55 -5.49 9.98
C PRO A 32 10.71 -5.77 9.02
N GLU A 33 11.22 -6.99 8.91
CA GLU A 33 12.25 -7.36 7.93
C GLU A 33 11.66 -7.66 6.55
N TYR A 34 10.33 -7.67 6.41
CA TYR A 34 9.64 -7.87 5.15
C TYR A 34 9.00 -6.58 4.64
N SER A 35 9.11 -6.34 3.34
CA SER A 35 8.50 -5.22 2.63
C SER A 35 7.46 -5.72 1.65
N LEU A 36 6.41 -4.93 1.46
CA LEU A 36 5.47 -5.12 0.36
C LEU A 36 6.22 -4.95 -0.96
N SER A 37 6.13 -5.95 -1.82
CA SER A 37 6.78 -5.98 -3.13
C SER A 37 5.85 -6.57 -4.18
N ILE A 38 6.27 -6.52 -5.44
CA ILE A 38 5.59 -7.14 -6.57
C ILE A 38 6.49 -8.20 -7.16
N ARG A 39 5.95 -9.42 -7.33
CA ARG A 39 6.59 -10.53 -8.03
C ARG A 39 5.58 -11.24 -8.91
N ASN A 40 5.91 -11.42 -10.19
CA ASN A 40 5.07 -12.11 -11.16
C ASN A 40 3.62 -11.58 -11.20
N GLY A 41 3.43 -10.25 -11.08
CA GLY A 41 2.11 -9.62 -11.08
C GLY A 41 1.32 -9.80 -9.77
N HIS A 42 1.93 -10.33 -8.72
CA HIS A 42 1.30 -10.50 -7.41
C HIS A 42 1.94 -9.58 -6.37
N VAL A 43 1.09 -9.05 -5.48
CA VAL A 43 1.53 -8.34 -4.28
C VAL A 43 1.92 -9.36 -3.21
N ILE A 44 3.16 -9.28 -2.74
CA ILE A 44 3.71 -10.21 -1.75
C ILE A 44 4.49 -9.47 -0.66
N LEU A 45 4.81 -10.19 0.42
CA LEU A 45 5.86 -9.81 1.35
C LEU A 45 7.18 -10.47 0.91
N ALA A 46 8.22 -9.66 0.72
CA ALA A 46 9.57 -10.11 0.40
C ALA A 46 10.57 -9.54 1.41
N PRO A 47 11.73 -10.18 1.64
CA PRO A 47 12.77 -9.61 2.48
C PRO A 47 13.12 -8.18 2.05
N ASN A 48 13.28 -7.31 3.04
CA ASN A 48 13.54 -5.90 2.83
C ASN A 48 14.83 -5.71 2.04
N ASN A 49 14.71 -5.05 0.90
CA ASN A 49 15.82 -4.66 0.06
C ASN A 49 15.57 -3.23 -0.43
N PRO A 50 16.19 -2.21 0.16
CA PRO A 50 16.03 -0.82 -0.27
C PRO A 50 16.40 -0.57 -1.73
N ASN A 51 17.23 -1.44 -2.33
CA ASN A 51 17.61 -1.37 -3.73
C ASN A 51 16.63 -2.07 -4.68
N ASP A 52 15.63 -2.79 -4.15
CA ASP A 52 14.55 -3.39 -4.95
C ASP A 52 13.49 -2.33 -5.26
N PRO A 53 13.41 -1.84 -6.51
CA PRO A 53 12.51 -0.74 -6.82
C PRO A 53 11.04 -1.18 -6.77
N TYR A 54 10.75 -2.48 -6.85
CA TYR A 54 9.39 -3.00 -6.65
C TYR A 54 8.92 -2.92 -5.19
N GLN A 55 9.82 -2.63 -4.24
CA GLN A 55 9.46 -2.33 -2.84
C GLN A 55 9.14 -0.85 -2.61
N HIS A 56 9.22 -0.01 -3.64
CA HIS A 56 8.99 1.42 -3.54
C HIS A 56 7.57 1.77 -3.98
N TRP A 57 6.80 2.33 -3.06
CA TRP A 57 5.40 2.70 -3.30
C TRP A 57 5.21 4.20 -3.13
N TYR A 58 4.15 4.78 -3.65
CA TYR A 58 3.74 6.13 -3.27
C TYR A 58 2.24 6.15 -2.98
N LYS A 59 1.83 7.09 -2.13
CA LYS A 59 0.43 7.34 -1.83
C LYS A 59 -0.03 8.53 -2.68
N ASP A 60 -1.08 8.34 -3.46
CA ASP A 60 -1.75 9.42 -4.18
C ASP A 60 -3.06 9.78 -3.46
N PHE A 61 -3.14 11.01 -2.96
CA PHE A 61 -4.26 11.53 -2.17
C PHE A 61 -5.21 12.42 -2.98
N ARG A 62 -5.11 12.43 -4.33
CA ARG A 62 -5.95 13.29 -5.19
C ARG A 62 -7.45 13.10 -4.96
N TYR A 63 -7.86 11.88 -4.67
CA TYR A 63 -9.25 11.53 -4.44
C TYR A 63 -9.46 11.11 -2.98
N SER A 64 -10.50 11.65 -2.36
CA SER A 64 -10.94 11.27 -1.02
C SER A 64 -12.44 10.99 -1.03
N THR A 65 -12.85 9.83 -0.50
CA THR A 65 -14.26 9.38 -0.55
C THR A 65 -15.03 9.54 0.75
N GLU A 66 -14.38 9.81 1.90
CA GLU A 66 -15.09 9.94 3.19
C GLU A 66 -14.67 11.19 3.99
N GLU A 67 -15.66 11.87 4.56
CA GLU A 67 -15.48 12.93 5.57
C GLU A 67 -14.98 12.32 6.89
N GLY A 68 -13.66 12.16 7.04
CA GLY A 68 -13.06 11.81 8.33
C GLY A 68 -11.74 11.05 8.28
N PHE A 69 -11.46 10.32 7.19
CA PHE A 69 -10.18 9.62 7.00
C PHE A 69 -9.60 9.93 5.62
N PRO A 70 -8.35 10.40 5.53
CA PRO A 70 -7.72 10.64 4.24
C PRO A 70 -7.57 9.30 3.50
N SER A 71 -8.25 9.19 2.36
CA SER A 71 -8.10 8.06 1.45
C SER A 71 -7.00 8.33 0.43
N PHE A 72 -6.40 7.24 -0.07
CA PHE A 72 -5.32 7.29 -1.03
C PHE A 72 -5.29 6.06 -1.92
N ALA A 73 -4.78 6.21 -3.13
CA ALA A 73 -4.32 5.08 -3.93
C ALA A 73 -2.88 4.72 -3.53
N LEU A 74 -2.61 3.43 -3.32
CA LEU A 74 -1.26 2.93 -3.08
C LEU A 74 -0.69 2.38 -4.39
N VAL A 75 0.29 3.07 -4.95
CA VAL A 75 0.79 2.82 -6.31
C VAL A 75 2.25 2.42 -6.27
N ASN A 76 2.60 1.38 -7.03
CA ASN A 76 3.99 0.98 -7.17
C ASN A 76 4.73 1.97 -8.07
N HIS A 77 5.90 2.43 -7.63
CA HIS A 77 6.66 3.45 -8.34
C HIS A 77 7.16 2.99 -9.71
N VAL A 78 7.49 1.71 -9.86
CA VAL A 78 8.12 1.17 -11.07
C VAL A 78 7.10 0.91 -12.16
N ILE A 79 6.04 0.20 -11.82
CA ILE A 79 5.08 -0.29 -12.82
C ILE A 79 3.86 0.63 -12.96
N GLY A 80 3.67 1.58 -12.05
CA GLY A 80 2.54 2.50 -12.10
C GLY A 80 1.18 1.80 -11.90
N GLU A 81 1.17 0.65 -11.22
CA GLU A 81 -0.05 -0.08 -10.89
C GLU A 81 -0.44 0.19 -9.44
N ALA A 82 -1.74 0.37 -9.22
CA ALA A 82 -2.34 0.56 -7.91
C ALA A 82 -2.84 -0.77 -7.36
N ILE A 83 -2.81 -0.90 -6.03
CA ILE A 83 -3.43 -2.03 -5.35
C ILE A 83 -4.94 -1.83 -5.35
N LYS A 84 -5.66 -2.80 -5.92
CA LYS A 84 -7.11 -2.86 -5.98
C LYS A 84 -7.67 -3.82 -4.95
N HIS A 85 -8.86 -3.53 -4.45
CA HIS A 85 -9.58 -4.40 -3.53
C HIS A 85 -9.75 -5.81 -4.11
N SER A 86 -9.64 -6.81 -3.25
CA SER A 86 -9.96 -8.19 -3.59
C SER A 86 -11.45 -8.36 -3.86
N ILE A 87 -11.83 -9.29 -4.72
CA ILE A 87 -13.23 -9.61 -5.06
C ILE A 87 -14.04 -10.26 -3.91
N GLY A 88 -13.41 -10.55 -2.77
CA GLY A 88 -14.05 -11.10 -1.59
C GLY A 88 -13.04 -11.52 -0.52
N ALA A 89 -13.53 -11.85 0.67
CA ALA A 89 -12.69 -12.32 1.76
C ALA A 89 -11.84 -13.54 1.34
N GLY A 90 -10.58 -13.59 1.77
CA GLY A 90 -9.65 -14.69 1.46
C GLY A 90 -9.03 -14.66 0.07
N HIS A 91 -9.40 -13.70 -0.80
CA HIS A 91 -8.76 -13.52 -2.10
C HIS A 91 -7.60 -12.51 -1.99
N PRO A 92 -6.49 -12.72 -2.70
CA PRO A 92 -5.42 -11.74 -2.74
C PRO A 92 -5.92 -10.43 -3.37
N VAL A 93 -5.27 -9.33 -3.03
CA VAL A 93 -5.46 -8.06 -3.73
C VAL A 93 -4.97 -8.16 -5.17
N LEU A 94 -5.52 -7.30 -6.01
CA LEU A 94 -5.16 -7.23 -7.43
C LEU A 94 -4.28 -6.00 -7.69
N LEU A 95 -3.55 -6.03 -8.79
CA LEU A 95 -2.87 -4.87 -9.36
C LEU A 95 -3.61 -4.43 -10.61
N VAL A 96 -3.82 -3.12 -10.75
CA VAL A 96 -4.42 -2.53 -11.95
C VAL A 96 -3.64 -1.29 -12.37
N PRO A 97 -3.54 -1.00 -13.68
CA PRO A 97 -2.93 0.24 -14.16
C PRO A 97 -3.56 1.47 -13.48
N TYR A 98 -2.73 2.33 -12.89
CA TYR A 98 -3.21 3.52 -12.21
C TYR A 98 -3.34 4.69 -13.18
N SER A 99 -4.54 5.26 -13.27
CA SER A 99 -4.79 6.52 -13.98
C SER A 99 -5.16 7.60 -12.97
N PRO A 100 -4.35 8.65 -12.81
CA PRO A 100 -4.65 9.72 -11.85
C PRO A 100 -5.76 10.66 -12.32
N ASP A 101 -6.17 10.58 -13.59
CA ASP A 101 -7.21 11.41 -14.20
C ASP A 101 -8.60 10.75 -14.12
N TYR A 102 -8.66 9.51 -13.62
CA TYR A 102 -9.88 8.73 -13.46
C TYR A 102 -9.99 8.18 -12.04
N LEU A 103 -11.12 8.45 -11.39
CA LEU A 103 -11.43 7.90 -10.08
C LEU A 103 -11.90 6.44 -10.22
N ASP A 104 -11.01 5.50 -9.91
CA ASP A 104 -11.39 4.12 -9.57
C ASP A 104 -11.47 3.99 -8.04
N GLU A 105 -12.68 3.97 -7.48
CA GLU A 105 -12.87 3.85 -6.02
C GLU A 105 -12.34 2.53 -5.44
N SER A 106 -12.23 1.48 -6.27
CA SER A 106 -11.76 0.17 -5.83
C SER A 106 -10.25 0.12 -5.56
N VAL A 107 -9.51 1.18 -5.89
CA VAL A 107 -8.08 1.32 -5.53
C VAL A 107 -7.86 2.25 -4.34
N LEU A 108 -8.93 2.80 -3.76
CA LEU A 108 -8.82 3.70 -2.62
C LEU A 108 -8.73 2.92 -1.31
N TRP A 109 -7.74 3.29 -0.51
CA TRP A 109 -7.49 2.76 0.83
C TRP A 109 -7.53 3.90 1.84
N ALA A 110 -8.01 3.64 3.04
CA ALA A 110 -7.97 4.57 4.16
C ALA A 110 -6.89 4.15 5.15
N GLU A 111 -6.27 5.14 5.77
CA GLU A 111 -5.35 4.93 6.88
C GLU A 111 -6.07 5.18 8.21
N SER A 112 -6.01 4.22 9.14
CA SER A 112 -6.57 4.44 10.47
C SER A 112 -5.77 5.47 11.26
N ASN A 113 -6.39 6.08 12.27
CA ASN A 113 -5.64 6.78 13.31
C ASN A 113 -4.57 5.86 13.91
N ASP A 114 -3.46 6.48 14.34
CA ASP A 114 -2.36 5.78 14.99
C ASP A 114 -2.90 5.00 16.19
N ALA A 115 -2.73 3.67 16.17
CA ALA A 115 -3.19 2.78 17.24
C ALA A 115 -2.25 2.79 18.46
N GLY A 116 -1.31 3.74 18.51
CA GLY A 116 -0.24 3.83 19.48
C GLY A 116 1.04 3.18 18.94
N LYS A 117 2.17 3.83 19.23
CA LYS A 117 3.54 3.45 18.82
C LYS A 117 3.92 3.77 17.35
N GLY A 118 3.20 4.66 16.67
CA GLY A 118 3.59 5.15 15.34
C GLY A 118 3.12 4.26 14.19
N TYR A 119 2.07 3.47 14.39
CA TYR A 119 1.62 2.45 13.45
C TYR A 119 0.19 2.71 12.98
N ARG A 120 -0.04 2.67 11.66
CA ARG A 120 -1.37 2.90 11.06
C ARG A 120 -1.80 1.71 10.20
N CYS A 121 -3.09 1.35 10.26
CA CYS A 121 -3.65 0.24 9.48
C CYS A 121 -4.16 0.76 8.13
N ILE A 122 -3.88 0.04 7.05
CA ILE A 122 -4.46 0.28 5.72
C ILE A 122 -5.75 -0.56 5.59
N ARG A 123 -6.89 0.09 5.33
CA ARG A 123 -8.21 -0.55 5.22
C ARG A 123 -8.91 -0.15 3.92
N MET A 124 -9.77 -1.02 3.40
CA MET A 124 -10.62 -0.69 2.24
C MET A 124 -11.61 0.41 2.61
N VAL A 125 -11.87 1.33 1.67
CA VAL A 125 -12.77 2.48 1.92
C VAL A 125 -14.25 2.14 1.68
N ASN A 126 -14.56 1.17 0.81
CA ASN A 126 -15.94 0.81 0.49
C ASN A 126 -16.36 -0.54 1.10
N GLY A 127 -17.24 -0.48 2.10
CA GLY A 127 -18.30 -1.48 2.32
C GLY A 127 -17.99 -2.81 3.02
N ILE A 128 -16.73 -3.20 3.24
CA ILE A 128 -16.43 -4.46 3.95
C ILE A 128 -15.29 -4.22 4.93
N ARG A 129 -15.47 -4.67 6.17
CA ARG A 129 -14.48 -4.67 7.26
C ARG A 129 -13.32 -5.63 6.97
N LEU A 130 -12.72 -5.55 5.77
CA LEU A 130 -11.56 -6.32 5.36
C LEU A 130 -10.34 -5.43 5.52
N ASN A 131 -9.42 -5.89 6.38
CA ASN A 131 -8.11 -5.26 6.46
C ASN A 131 -7.27 -5.76 5.28
N PHE A 132 -6.30 -4.96 4.88
CA PHE A 132 -5.14 -5.53 4.20
C PHE A 132 -4.50 -6.48 5.24
N ASP A 133 -4.56 -7.79 5.02
CA ASP A 133 -3.96 -8.83 5.88
C ASP A 133 -3.06 -9.75 5.06
N ALA A 134 -1.94 -10.20 5.64
CA ALA A 134 -1.09 -11.22 5.03
C ALA A 134 -1.78 -12.59 5.15
N LEU A 135 -2.02 -13.27 4.04
CA LEU A 135 -2.59 -14.61 4.04
C LEU A 135 -1.48 -15.63 4.35
N HIS A 136 -1.60 -16.28 5.52
CA HIS A 136 -0.63 -17.19 6.17
C HIS A 136 0.53 -16.48 6.90
N GLY A 137 0.44 -16.48 8.22
CA GLY A 137 1.51 -16.10 9.16
C GLY A 137 1.33 -16.91 10.44
N ASP A 138 1.37 -18.23 10.31
CA ASP A 138 1.60 -19.15 11.43
C ASP A 138 3.10 -19.47 11.49
#